data_AF-A0A935X4V3-F1
#
_entry.id   AF-A0A935X4V3-F1
#
_cell.length_a   1.000
_cell.length_b   1.000
_cell.length_c   1.000
_cell.angle_alpha   90.00
_cell.angle_beta   90.00
_cell.angle_gamma   90.00
#
_symmetry.space_group_name_H-M   'P 1'
#
loop_
_entity.id
_entity.type
_entity.pdbx_description
1 polymer ?
#
loop_
_entity_poly.entity_id
_entity_poly.type
_entity_poly.pdbx_seq_one_letter_code
_entity_poly.pdbx_strand_id
1 'polypeptide(L)'
;MAVTFSDEVMKAMGFRLFAAGETVRARFTHLTVFAIEGITVASTETATVPVKGHVCKLAIAPKVNAACRALLSDDYAADESEWEKEHKCSGPYALIAVGPTEEFEANAGRLKEEADGSVTTYDCFPTAKAALREVASEVLPELVTALTCNFFTPGRHFRARSVDVATCGTTPQGRTVHDLRITMSALAFASIAATSQTVQTGLVGVVSQVPKLNVKVARFFKLAMFEEDDLKRFLYFFLALEVKTHATFAAVDHSESLALLVPKASLAGQSVTALLQRHTDNMKNLRDRFVWCSLLAEVNHRRRYSRVQTA
;
A
#
# COMPACT_ATOMS: atom_id res chain seq x y z
N MET A 1 -6.04 22.20 10.42
CA MET A 1 -5.59 23.32 11.26
C MET A 1 -4.47 22.81 12.14
N ALA A 2 -3.30 23.44 12.11
CA ALA A 2 -2.24 23.14 13.07
C ALA A 2 -2.60 23.82 14.40
N VAL A 3 -2.55 23.09 15.51
CA VAL A 3 -2.79 23.65 16.84
C VAL A 3 -1.46 24.24 17.32
N THR A 4 -1.38 25.56 17.46
CA THR A 4 -0.25 26.27 18.04
C THR A 4 -0.44 26.41 19.55
N PHE A 5 0.52 25.91 20.33
CA PHE A 5 0.55 26.06 21.79
C PHE A 5 1.35 27.31 22.19
N SER A 6 1.01 27.91 23.34
CA SER A 6 1.81 29.01 23.90
C SER A 6 3.15 28.53 24.47
N ASP A 7 4.08 29.46 24.69
CA ASP A 7 5.41 29.18 25.23
C ASP A 7 5.37 28.59 26.63
N GLU A 8 4.43 29.05 27.44
CA GLU A 8 4.19 28.59 28.81
C GLU A 8 3.67 27.15 28.81
N VAL A 9 2.73 26.83 27.91
CA VAL A 9 2.19 25.47 27.77
C VAL A 9 3.29 24.51 27.33
N MET A 10 4.11 24.91 26.36
CA MET A 10 5.19 24.06 25.86
C MET A 10 6.27 23.81 26.92
N LYS A 11 6.63 24.81 27.72
CA LYS A 11 7.53 24.63 28.87
C LYS A 11 6.93 23.72 29.93
N ALA A 12 5.64 23.88 30.26
CA ALA A 12 4.95 23.03 31.21
C ALA A 12 4.88 21.56 30.75
N MET A 13 4.82 21.33 29.45
CA MET A 13 4.92 19.99 28.83
C MET A 13 6.34 19.41 28.81
N GLY A 14 7.35 20.17 29.24
CA GLY A 14 8.75 19.76 29.31
C GLY A 14 9.60 20.11 28.09
N PHE A 15 9.07 20.87 27.13
CA PHE A 15 9.84 21.30 25.96
C PHE A 15 10.77 22.49 26.30
N ARG A 16 11.99 22.44 25.78
CA ARG A 16 12.98 23.52 25.83
C ARG A 16 13.43 23.94 24.43
N LEU A 17 14.00 25.13 24.33
CA LEU A 17 14.72 25.54 23.13
C LEU A 17 16.04 24.78 23.01
N PHE A 18 16.55 24.70 21.78
CA PHE A 18 17.91 24.24 21.51
C PHE A 18 18.92 25.14 22.19
N ALA A 19 19.92 24.55 22.83
CA ALA A 19 21.08 25.26 23.35
C ALA A 19 21.99 25.73 22.20
N ALA A 20 22.87 26.70 22.47
CA ALA A 20 23.82 27.18 21.47
C ALA A 20 24.72 26.03 20.97
N GLY A 21 24.69 25.75 19.66
CA GLY A 21 25.44 24.66 19.03
C GLY A 21 24.81 23.28 19.19
N GLU A 22 23.64 23.16 19.81
CA GLU A 22 22.90 21.90 19.89
C GLU A 22 22.21 21.61 18.55
N THR A 23 22.38 20.38 18.08
CA THR A 23 21.79 19.91 16.84
C THR A 23 21.22 18.52 17.04
N VAL A 24 20.02 18.28 16.51
CA VAL A 24 19.43 16.94 16.42
C VAL A 24 19.48 16.51 14.96
N ARG A 25 20.11 15.37 14.72
CA ARG A 25 20.12 14.71 13.41
C ARG A 25 19.26 13.47 13.46
N ALA A 26 18.39 13.31 12.47
CA ALA A 26 17.53 12.14 12.39
C ALA A 26 17.21 11.77 10.95
N ARG A 27 16.98 10.47 10.73
CA ARG A 27 16.40 9.92 9.50
C ARG A 27 14.97 9.53 9.77
N PHE A 28 14.06 9.89 8.89
CA PHE A 28 12.63 9.69 9.14
C PHE A 28 12.05 8.56 8.30
N THR A 29 11.13 7.83 8.89
CA THR A 29 10.31 6.82 8.23
C THR A 29 8.85 7.21 8.37
N HIS A 30 8.14 7.18 7.24
CA HIS A 30 6.71 7.36 7.21
C HIS A 30 6.02 6.01 7.39
N LEU A 31 5.12 5.90 8.35
CA LEU A 31 4.38 4.68 8.63
C LEU A 31 2.90 4.91 8.37
N THR A 32 2.29 4.09 7.52
CA THR A 32 0.84 4.08 7.31
C THR A 32 0.27 2.79 7.87
N VAL A 33 -0.72 2.92 8.77
CA VAL A 33 -1.39 1.80 9.43
C VAL A 33 -2.75 1.56 8.76
N PHE A 34 -2.98 0.32 8.34
CA PHE A 34 -4.25 -0.14 7.83
C PHE A 34 -4.83 -1.22 8.76
N ALA A 35 -6.11 -1.10 9.11
CA ALA A 35 -6.88 -2.24 9.60
C ALA A 35 -7.32 -3.08 8.41
N ILE A 36 -7.14 -4.39 8.51
CA ILE A 36 -7.52 -5.35 7.49
C ILE A 36 -8.82 -6.02 7.91
N GLU A 37 -9.80 -5.94 7.04
CA GLU A 37 -11.10 -6.58 7.18
C GLU A 37 -11.14 -7.82 6.26
N GLY A 38 -11.80 -8.90 6.69
CA GLY A 38 -11.99 -10.12 5.89
C GLY A 38 -11.06 -11.27 6.19
N ILE A 39 -9.94 -11.01 6.84
CA ILE A 39 -8.99 -12.03 7.28
C ILE A 39 -8.64 -11.85 8.75
N THR A 40 -8.25 -12.92 9.43
CA THR A 40 -7.51 -12.88 10.69
C THR A 40 -6.15 -13.54 10.48
N VAL A 41 -5.13 -13.11 11.21
CA VAL A 41 -3.77 -13.66 11.07
C VAL A 41 -3.23 -14.05 12.44
N ALA A 42 -2.45 -15.11 12.52
CA ALA A 42 -1.93 -15.62 13.80
C ALA A 42 -0.51 -15.12 14.12
N SER A 43 0.29 -14.82 13.10
CA SER A 43 1.68 -14.37 13.20
C SER A 43 1.93 -13.08 12.45
N THR A 44 3.03 -12.42 12.78
CA THR A 44 3.54 -11.29 12.03
C THR A 44 4.39 -11.78 10.86
N GLU A 45 4.04 -11.38 9.65
CA GLU A 45 4.83 -11.61 8.45
C GLU A 45 5.30 -10.28 7.87
N THR A 46 6.48 -10.26 7.23
CA THR A 46 7.07 -9.04 6.68
C THR A 46 7.61 -9.25 5.27
N ALA A 47 7.65 -8.15 4.51
CA ALA A 47 8.30 -8.11 3.20
C ALA A 47 8.95 -6.76 2.95
N THR A 48 9.99 -6.76 2.12
CA THR A 48 10.62 -5.56 1.59
C THR A 48 10.30 -5.45 0.11
N VAL A 49 9.77 -4.31 -0.33
CA VAL A 49 9.31 -4.08 -1.70
C VAL A 49 10.01 -2.84 -2.24
N PRO A 50 10.81 -2.96 -3.33
CA PRO A 50 11.32 -1.80 -4.04
C PRO A 50 10.22 -1.19 -4.92
N VAL A 51 9.96 0.11 -4.78
CA VAL A 51 8.97 0.86 -5.55
C VAL A 51 9.60 2.17 -6.02
N LYS A 52 9.77 2.33 -7.35
CA LYS A 52 10.29 3.57 -7.97
C LYS A 52 11.60 4.08 -7.34
N GLY A 53 12.51 3.18 -7.00
CA GLY A 53 13.79 3.51 -6.37
C GLY A 53 13.74 3.68 -4.84
N HIS A 54 12.55 3.64 -4.23
CA HIS A 54 12.38 3.63 -2.78
C HIS A 54 12.27 2.21 -2.25
N VAL A 55 12.90 1.94 -1.11
CA VAL A 55 12.73 0.68 -0.38
C VAL A 55 11.59 0.86 0.62
N CYS A 56 10.50 0.13 0.42
CA CYS A 56 9.37 0.10 1.34
C CYS A 56 9.39 -1.20 2.12
N LYS A 57 9.00 -1.18 3.39
CA LYS A 57 8.78 -2.40 4.18
C LYS A 57 7.30 -2.54 4.49
N LEU A 58 6.81 -3.77 4.48
CA LEU A 58 5.43 -4.10 4.80
C LEU A 58 5.40 -5.15 5.91
N ALA A 59 4.44 -5.03 6.81
CA ALA A 59 4.13 -6.05 7.80
C ALA A 59 2.62 -6.30 7.84
N ILE A 60 2.22 -7.56 8.02
CA ILE A 60 0.86 -7.94 8.38
C ILE A 60 0.93 -8.71 9.69
N ALA A 61 0.16 -8.27 10.70
CA ALA A 61 0.22 -8.85 12.04
C ALA A 61 -1.16 -8.85 12.72
N PRO A 62 -1.38 -9.71 13.73
CA PRO A 62 -2.61 -9.63 14.54
C PRO A 62 -2.72 -8.33 15.33
N LYS A 63 -1.59 -7.69 15.63
CA LYS A 63 -1.42 -6.57 16.58
C LYS A 63 -0.58 -5.47 15.95
N VAL A 64 -0.94 -4.20 16.15
CA VAL A 64 -0.24 -3.04 15.56
C VAL A 64 1.19 -2.94 16.08
N ASN A 65 1.40 -3.16 17.38
CA ASN A 65 2.73 -3.13 18.00
C ASN A 65 3.62 -4.27 17.49
N ALA A 66 3.04 -5.45 17.23
CA ALA A 66 3.79 -6.57 16.68
C ALA A 66 4.28 -6.29 15.24
N ALA A 67 3.47 -5.63 14.43
CA ALA A 67 3.89 -5.17 13.10
C ALA A 67 4.95 -4.05 13.19
N CYS A 68 4.77 -3.08 14.08
CA CYS A 68 5.70 -1.96 14.23
C CYS A 68 7.09 -2.43 14.70
N ARG A 69 7.14 -3.31 15.71
CA ARG A 69 8.41 -3.92 16.16
C ARG A 69 9.11 -4.69 15.06
N ALA A 70 8.37 -5.39 14.21
CA ALA A 70 8.95 -6.13 13.09
C ALA A 70 9.56 -5.19 12.02
N LEU A 71 9.04 -3.96 11.86
CA LEU A 71 9.51 -3.00 10.85
C LEU A 71 10.60 -2.05 11.37
N LEU A 72 10.44 -1.59 12.61
CA LEU A 72 11.16 -0.46 13.21
C LEU A 72 11.79 -0.78 14.57
N SER A 73 11.57 -1.98 15.11
CA SER A 73 12.06 -2.39 16.44
C SER A 73 11.52 -1.52 17.59
N ASP A 74 10.35 -0.92 17.41
CA ASP A 74 9.68 -0.07 18.39
C ASP A 74 8.18 -0.39 18.45
N ASP A 75 7.53 -0.08 19.57
CA ASP A 75 6.08 -0.19 19.71
C ASP A 75 5.40 1.02 19.06
N TYR A 76 4.20 0.80 18.49
CA TYR A 76 3.45 1.87 17.84
C TYR A 76 2.68 2.72 18.86
N ALA A 77 2.06 2.04 19.82
CA ALA A 77 1.28 2.65 20.89
C ALA A 77 1.69 2.06 22.24
N ALA A 78 1.68 2.88 23.30
CA ALA A 78 1.99 2.43 24.66
C ALA A 78 0.97 1.41 25.19
N ASP A 79 -0.33 1.66 24.95
CA ASP A 79 -1.42 0.71 25.17
C ASP A 79 -2.19 0.49 23.87
N GLU A 80 -2.03 -0.70 23.30
CA GLU A 80 -2.69 -1.11 22.06
C GLU A 80 -4.22 -1.15 22.19
N SER A 81 -4.75 -1.56 23.36
CA SER A 81 -6.20 -1.65 23.57
C SER A 81 -6.86 -0.29 23.70
N GLU A 82 -6.16 0.68 24.28
CA GLU A 82 -6.61 2.08 24.31
C GLU A 82 -6.57 2.69 22.91
N TRP A 83 -5.47 2.48 22.18
CA TRP A 83 -5.31 2.95 20.80
C TRP A 83 -6.39 2.40 19.86
N GLU A 84 -6.72 1.10 19.97
CA GLU A 84 -7.80 0.46 19.20
C GLU A 84 -9.17 1.10 19.44
N LYS A 85 -9.46 1.47 20.70
CA LYS A 85 -10.71 2.16 21.07
C LYS A 85 -10.76 3.56 20.51
N GLU A 86 -9.68 4.32 20.61
CA GLU A 86 -9.57 5.68 20.06
C GLU A 86 -9.80 5.66 18.54
N HIS A 87 -9.19 4.70 17.85
CA HIS A 87 -9.23 4.58 16.39
C HIS A 87 -10.39 3.72 15.87
N LYS A 88 -11.23 3.18 16.77
CA LYS A 88 -12.40 2.33 16.50
C LYS A 88 -12.07 1.26 15.47
N CYS A 89 -11.01 0.53 15.73
CA CYS A 89 -10.50 -0.51 14.85
C CYS A 89 -10.20 -1.78 15.64
N SER A 90 -10.10 -2.88 14.92
CA SER A 90 -9.60 -4.14 15.46
C SER A 90 -8.77 -4.81 14.38
N GLY A 91 -7.76 -5.55 14.81
CA GLY A 91 -6.84 -6.24 13.92
C GLY A 91 -7.52 -7.33 13.08
N PRO A 92 -6.78 -7.88 12.10
CA PRO A 92 -5.35 -7.68 11.91
C PRO A 92 -4.96 -6.37 11.22
N TYR A 93 -3.68 -6.02 11.28
CA TYR A 93 -3.14 -4.76 10.78
C TYR A 93 -2.13 -4.99 9.66
N ALA A 94 -2.17 -4.13 8.63
CA ALA A 94 -1.10 -3.97 7.64
C ALA A 94 -0.39 -2.65 7.90
N LEU A 95 0.93 -2.69 8.06
CA LEU A 95 1.77 -1.50 8.19
C LEU A 95 2.64 -1.37 6.94
N ILE A 96 2.69 -0.16 6.38
CA ILE A 96 3.59 0.19 5.28
C ILE A 96 4.55 1.27 5.77
N ALA A 97 5.83 0.92 5.83
CA ALA A 97 6.92 1.83 6.15
C ALA A 97 7.62 2.30 4.86
N VAL A 98 7.71 3.61 4.67
CA VAL A 98 8.36 4.28 3.54
C VAL A 98 9.52 5.11 4.07
N GLY A 99 10.73 4.80 3.60
CA GLY A 99 11.97 5.39 4.09
C GLY A 99 12.96 4.31 4.55
N PRO A 100 14.00 4.67 5.30
CA PRO A 100 14.25 6.00 5.87
C PRO A 100 14.61 7.05 4.81
N THR A 101 14.41 8.32 5.13
CA THR A 101 14.97 9.44 4.36
C THR A 101 16.49 9.54 4.48
N GLU A 102 17.07 10.46 3.72
CA GLU A 102 18.37 11.05 4.08
C GLU A 102 18.32 11.68 5.48
N GLU A 103 19.49 11.96 6.04
CA GLU A 103 19.62 12.57 7.35
C GLU A 103 19.27 14.06 7.29
N PHE A 104 18.37 14.49 8.18
CA PHE A 104 18.02 15.89 8.36
C PHE A 104 18.59 16.39 9.68
N GLU A 105 19.02 17.65 9.69
CA GLU A 105 19.51 18.34 10.88
C GLU A 105 18.53 19.45 11.28
N ALA A 106 18.19 19.51 12.56
CA ALA A 106 17.51 20.63 13.18
C ALA A 106 18.41 21.24 14.27
N ASN A 107 18.54 22.56 14.23
CA ASN A 107 19.33 23.37 15.18
C ASN A 107 18.51 24.50 15.81
N ALA A 108 17.20 24.50 15.55
CA ALA A 108 16.24 25.48 16.03
C ALA A 108 14.87 24.81 16.24
N GLY A 109 14.05 25.40 17.10
CA GLY A 109 12.73 24.86 17.47
C GLY A 109 12.67 24.45 18.93
N ARG A 110 11.90 23.41 19.23
CA ARG A 110 11.70 22.90 20.59
C ARG A 110 11.89 21.40 20.65
N LEU A 111 12.59 20.97 21.70
CA LEU A 111 12.85 19.57 21.97
C LEU A 111 12.58 19.24 23.44
N LYS A 112 12.23 17.98 23.69
CA LYS A 112 12.05 17.40 25.01
C LYS A 112 12.77 16.06 25.02
N GLU A 113 13.58 15.85 26.03
CA GLU A 113 14.18 14.54 26.30
C GLU A 113 13.24 13.78 27.23
N GLU A 114 12.87 12.57 26.82
CA GLU A 114 12.02 11.69 27.62
C GLU A 114 12.87 10.83 28.57
N ALA A 115 12.26 10.30 29.62
CA ALA A 115 12.95 9.52 30.65
C ALA A 115 13.56 8.21 30.11
N ASP A 116 13.03 7.69 29.00
CA ASP A 116 13.55 6.51 28.29
C ASP A 116 14.74 6.84 27.35
N GLY A 117 15.12 8.11 27.25
CA GLY A 117 16.20 8.59 26.39
C GLY A 117 15.79 8.94 24.96
N SER A 118 14.50 8.83 24.61
CA SER A 118 13.95 9.31 23.34
C SER A 118 13.87 10.84 23.30
N VAL A 119 13.75 11.41 22.09
CA VAL A 119 13.68 12.87 21.89
C VAL A 119 12.40 13.24 21.16
N THR A 120 11.50 13.95 21.84
CA THR A 120 10.30 14.51 21.22
C THR A 120 10.60 15.91 20.69
N THR A 121 10.40 16.15 19.40
CA THR A 121 10.58 17.49 18.80
C THR A 121 9.25 18.07 18.35
N TYR A 122 9.07 19.38 18.48
CA TYR A 122 7.85 20.05 18.03
C TYR A 122 8.09 20.77 16.70
N ASP A 123 7.61 20.16 15.61
CA ASP A 123 7.65 20.66 14.23
C ASP A 123 9.03 21.13 13.74
N CYS A 124 10.10 20.46 14.21
CA CYS A 124 11.48 20.81 13.86
C CYS A 124 11.92 20.27 12.48
N PHE A 125 11.14 19.35 11.89
CA PHE A 125 11.47 18.68 10.63
C PHE A 125 10.37 18.77 9.55
N PRO A 126 9.87 19.98 9.22
CA PRO A 126 8.77 20.14 8.26
C PRO A 126 9.17 19.70 6.84
N THR A 127 10.44 19.87 6.46
CA THR A 127 10.99 19.44 5.16
C THR A 127 11.05 17.93 5.04
N ALA A 128 11.52 17.22 6.08
CA ALA A 128 11.54 15.77 6.11
C ALA A 128 10.13 15.17 6.01
N LYS A 129 9.18 15.74 6.75
CA LYS A 129 7.75 15.39 6.67
C LYS A 129 7.17 15.62 5.27
N ALA A 130 7.48 16.75 4.63
CA ALA A 130 7.00 17.06 3.29
C ALA A 130 7.55 16.06 2.26
N ALA A 131 8.87 15.81 2.29
CA ALA A 131 9.51 14.82 1.43
C ALA A 131 8.92 13.42 1.62
N LEU A 132 8.73 12.98 2.86
CA LEU A 132 8.11 11.70 3.17
C LEU A 132 6.66 11.59 2.67
N ARG A 133 5.87 12.66 2.80
CA ARG A 133 4.49 12.68 2.27
C ARG A 133 4.46 12.58 0.76
N GLU A 134 5.38 13.23 0.07
CA GLU A 134 5.51 13.15 -1.38
C GLU A 134 5.83 11.72 -1.81
N VAL A 135 6.87 11.11 -1.24
CA VAL A 135 7.25 9.72 -1.53
C VAL A 135 6.10 8.76 -1.18
N ALA A 136 5.47 8.91 -0.01
CA ALA A 136 4.33 8.10 0.38
C ALA A 136 3.15 8.24 -0.60
N SER A 137 2.86 9.45 -1.09
CA SER A 137 1.81 9.68 -2.08
C SER A 137 2.10 8.99 -3.42
N GLU A 138 3.38 8.82 -3.74
CA GLU A 138 3.85 8.20 -4.97
C GLU A 138 3.87 6.67 -4.92
N VAL A 139 4.20 6.06 -3.78
CA VAL A 139 4.38 4.60 -3.65
C VAL A 139 3.17 3.86 -3.08
N LEU A 140 2.38 4.52 -2.22
CA LEU A 140 1.23 3.88 -1.58
C LEU A 140 0.17 3.35 -2.56
N PRO A 141 -0.14 4.02 -3.70
CA PRO A 141 -1.13 3.49 -4.63
C PRO A 141 -0.80 2.08 -5.13
N GLU A 142 0.43 1.85 -5.56
CA GLU A 142 0.90 0.57 -6.06
C GLU A 142 0.93 -0.49 -4.95
N LEU A 143 1.43 -0.13 -3.77
CA LEU A 143 1.51 -1.04 -2.63
C LEU A 143 0.12 -1.49 -2.16
N VAL A 144 -0.81 -0.54 -1.96
CA VAL A 144 -2.19 -0.85 -1.53
C VAL A 144 -2.92 -1.64 -2.61
N THR A 145 -2.77 -1.27 -3.88
CA THR A 145 -3.41 -2.01 -4.99
C THR A 145 -2.90 -3.45 -5.05
N ALA A 146 -1.58 -3.65 -4.99
CA ALA A 146 -0.99 -4.99 -4.98
C ALA A 146 -1.46 -5.79 -3.76
N LEU A 147 -1.48 -5.18 -2.57
CA LEU A 147 -1.97 -5.82 -1.35
C LEU A 147 -3.42 -6.27 -1.54
N THR A 148 -4.32 -5.37 -1.95
CA THR A 148 -5.72 -5.72 -2.20
C THR A 148 -5.85 -6.83 -3.24
N CYS A 149 -5.13 -6.76 -4.36
CA CYS A 149 -5.23 -7.79 -5.40
C CYS A 149 -4.76 -9.19 -4.94
N ASN A 150 -3.73 -9.28 -4.09
CA ASN A 150 -3.19 -10.58 -3.65
C ASN A 150 -4.02 -11.23 -2.54
N PHE A 151 -4.74 -10.43 -1.75
CA PHE A 151 -5.57 -10.93 -0.65
C PHE A 151 -7.07 -10.97 -0.97
N PHE A 152 -7.50 -10.31 -2.05
CA PHE A 152 -8.87 -10.42 -2.54
C PHE A 152 -9.14 -11.81 -3.11
N THR A 153 -10.28 -12.39 -2.74
CA THR A 153 -10.80 -13.63 -3.32
C THR A 153 -12.28 -13.43 -3.63
N PRO A 154 -12.80 -13.87 -4.80
CA PRO A 154 -14.22 -13.80 -5.08
C PRO A 154 -15.07 -14.43 -3.97
N GLY A 155 -16.11 -13.73 -3.53
CA GLY A 155 -16.95 -14.16 -2.40
C GLY A 155 -16.35 -13.92 -1.01
N ARG A 156 -15.16 -13.31 -0.90
CA ARG A 156 -14.53 -12.89 0.35
C ARG A 156 -14.30 -11.39 0.37
N HIS A 157 -14.63 -10.75 1.48
CA HIS A 157 -14.50 -9.31 1.63
C HIS A 157 -13.13 -8.95 2.18
N PHE A 158 -12.09 -8.80 1.34
CA PHE A 158 -10.83 -8.18 1.79
C PHE A 158 -10.92 -6.67 1.65
N ARG A 159 -10.71 -5.92 2.75
CA ARG A 159 -10.62 -4.46 2.72
C ARG A 159 -9.48 -3.98 3.60
N ALA A 160 -8.65 -3.08 3.08
CA ALA A 160 -7.65 -2.36 3.85
C ALA A 160 -8.17 -0.95 4.12
N ARG A 161 -8.45 -0.62 5.38
CA ARG A 161 -8.91 0.71 5.81
C ARG A 161 -7.74 1.45 6.44
N SER A 162 -7.43 2.66 5.96
CA SER A 162 -6.41 3.50 6.58
C SER A 162 -6.93 3.94 7.94
N VAL A 163 -6.16 3.67 8.99
CA VAL A 163 -6.54 3.97 10.37
C VAL A 163 -5.72 5.13 10.90
N ASP A 164 -4.40 5.09 10.69
CA ASP A 164 -3.50 6.09 11.25
C ASP A 164 -2.24 6.24 10.40
N VAL A 165 -1.55 7.37 10.58
CA VAL A 165 -0.31 7.72 9.88
C VAL A 165 0.65 8.39 10.85
N ALA A 166 1.81 7.78 11.04
CA ALA A 166 2.88 8.31 11.88
C ALA A 166 4.13 8.64 11.08
N THR A 167 4.95 9.53 11.62
CA THR A 167 6.32 9.74 11.16
C THR A 167 7.24 9.57 12.35
N CYS A 168 8.20 8.65 12.23
CA CYS A 168 9.17 8.34 13.26
C CYS A 168 10.57 8.65 12.74
N GLY A 169 11.36 9.37 13.52
CA GLY A 169 12.76 9.62 13.25
C GLY A 169 13.65 8.69 14.04
N THR A 170 14.85 8.40 13.53
CA THR A 170 15.88 7.70 14.28
C THR A 170 17.18 8.50 14.17
N THR A 171 17.82 8.78 15.32
CA THR A 171 19.11 9.47 15.36
C THR A 171 20.26 8.52 15.02
N PRO A 172 21.47 9.02 14.68
CA PRO A 172 22.65 8.18 14.47
C PRO A 172 23.03 7.32 15.68
N GLN A 173 22.63 7.73 16.89
CA GLN A 173 22.85 7.00 18.14
C GLN A 173 21.73 5.99 18.44
N GLY A 174 20.77 5.80 17.54
CA GLY A 174 19.67 4.84 17.67
C GLY A 174 18.50 5.32 18.52
N ARG A 175 18.36 6.62 18.80
CA ARG A 175 17.23 7.16 19.57
C ARG A 175 16.04 7.45 18.66
N THR A 176 14.82 7.17 19.12
CA THR A 176 13.58 7.49 18.39
C THR A 176 13.21 8.98 18.54
N VAL A 177 12.69 9.57 17.46
CA VAL A 177 12.14 10.93 17.40
C VAL A 177 10.67 10.88 16.97
N HIS A 178 9.74 11.40 17.77
CA HIS A 178 8.31 11.38 17.48
C HIS A 178 7.78 12.76 17.05
N ASP A 179 6.87 12.77 16.06
CA ASP A 179 6.23 13.99 15.53
C ASP A 179 4.76 13.72 15.09
N LEU A 180 3.76 14.36 15.74
CA LEU A 180 2.37 13.85 15.86
C LEU A 180 1.30 14.45 14.91
N ARG A 181 0.25 13.66 14.53
CA ARG A 181 -1.06 14.08 13.92
C ARG A 181 -2.15 12.97 14.02
N ILE A 182 -3.45 13.29 14.22
CA ILE A 182 -4.58 12.33 14.54
C ILE A 182 -5.78 12.39 13.52
N THR A 183 -6.50 11.27 13.28
CA THR A 183 -7.78 11.15 12.48
C THR A 183 -8.71 9.94 12.89
N MET A 184 -10.04 9.95 12.63
CA MET A 184 -11.06 9.00 13.21
C MET A 184 -12.18 8.47 12.23
N SER A 185 -12.62 7.18 12.32
CA SER A 185 -13.90 6.63 11.75
C SER A 185 -14.30 5.21 12.29
N ALA A 186 -15.55 4.70 12.12
CA ALA A 186 -16.07 3.42 12.68
C ALA A 186 -16.96 2.58 11.74
N LEU A 187 -16.76 1.24 11.65
CA LEU A 187 -17.58 0.24 10.89
C LEU A 187 -17.41 -1.20 11.46
N ALA A 188 -18.32 -2.14 11.11
CA ALA A 188 -18.29 -3.56 11.50
C ALA A 188 -18.15 -4.51 10.29
N PHE A 189 -17.46 -5.66 10.45
CA PHE A 189 -17.17 -6.65 9.38
C PHE A 189 -17.02 -8.09 9.92
N ALA A 190 -16.92 -9.08 9.01
CA ALA A 190 -16.67 -10.49 9.32
C ALA A 190 -15.34 -10.96 8.70
N SER A 191 -14.62 -11.89 9.36
CA SER A 191 -13.25 -12.30 8.98
C SER A 191 -13.04 -13.81 9.02
N ILE A 192 -12.07 -14.31 8.25
CA ILE A 192 -11.67 -15.72 8.17
C ILE A 192 -10.19 -15.88 8.50
N ALA A 193 -9.81 -16.94 9.21
CA ALA A 193 -8.41 -17.23 9.51
C ALA A 193 -7.55 -17.45 8.25
N ALA A 194 -6.48 -16.67 8.13
CA ALA A 194 -5.41 -16.82 7.17
C ALA A 194 -4.17 -17.41 7.86
N THR A 195 -3.58 -18.43 7.24
CA THR A 195 -2.35 -19.07 7.73
C THR A 195 -1.14 -18.19 7.43
N SER A 196 -0.07 -18.32 8.21
CA SER A 196 1.21 -17.63 7.99
C SER A 196 1.72 -17.84 6.56
N GLN A 197 1.61 -19.06 6.03
CA GLN A 197 1.98 -19.36 4.64
C GLN A 197 1.13 -18.58 3.63
N THR A 198 -0.17 -18.40 3.88
CA THR A 198 -1.06 -17.62 3.00
C THR A 198 -0.65 -16.15 3.01
N VAL A 199 -0.39 -15.59 4.20
CA VAL A 199 0.05 -14.20 4.36
C VAL A 199 1.41 -13.99 3.67
N GLN A 200 2.37 -14.88 3.88
CA GLN A 200 3.68 -14.80 3.26
C GLN A 200 3.62 -14.94 1.74
N THR A 201 2.80 -15.86 1.23
CA THR A 201 2.58 -16.01 -0.22
C THR A 201 1.96 -14.73 -0.80
N GLY A 202 0.99 -14.13 -0.11
CA GLY A 202 0.39 -12.86 -0.50
C GLY A 202 1.42 -11.73 -0.55
N LEU A 203 2.27 -11.61 0.47
CA LEU A 203 3.35 -10.61 0.51
C LEU A 203 4.39 -10.81 -0.59
N VAL A 204 4.80 -12.05 -0.88
CA VAL A 204 5.66 -12.37 -2.03
C VAL A 204 4.96 -12.00 -3.35
N GLY A 205 3.66 -12.26 -3.44
CA GLY A 205 2.80 -11.81 -4.53
C GLY A 205 2.86 -10.29 -4.73
N VAL A 206 2.74 -9.51 -3.65
CA VAL A 206 2.88 -8.05 -3.66
C VAL A 206 4.22 -7.62 -4.22
N VAL A 207 5.33 -8.16 -3.70
CA VAL A 207 6.70 -7.86 -4.19
C VAL A 207 6.80 -8.12 -5.70
N SER A 208 6.23 -9.22 -6.18
CA SER A 208 6.30 -9.61 -7.59
C SER A 208 5.37 -8.81 -8.53
N GLN A 209 4.32 -8.20 -7.98
CA GLN A 209 3.27 -7.52 -8.73
C GLN A 209 3.52 -6.02 -8.85
N VAL A 210 4.04 -5.37 -7.81
CA VAL A 210 4.22 -3.92 -7.76
C VAL A 210 4.99 -3.37 -8.98
N PRO A 211 6.13 -3.95 -9.42
CA PRO A 211 6.85 -3.45 -10.60
C PRO A 211 6.05 -3.55 -11.92
N LYS A 212 4.98 -4.35 -11.95
CA LYS A 212 4.14 -4.61 -13.14
C LYS A 212 2.84 -3.80 -13.12
N LEU A 213 2.57 -3.06 -12.04
CA LEU A 213 1.35 -2.27 -11.93
C LEU A 213 1.45 -1.02 -12.81
N ASN A 214 0.36 -0.71 -13.51
CA ASN A 214 0.22 0.56 -14.18
C ASN A 214 -0.07 1.64 -13.12
N VAL A 215 0.80 2.66 -13.03
CA VAL A 215 0.73 3.73 -12.03
C VAL A 215 -0.64 4.42 -12.03
N LYS A 216 -1.21 4.71 -13.20
CA LYS A 216 -2.51 5.38 -13.32
C LYS A 216 -3.65 4.50 -12.82
N VAL A 217 -3.59 3.19 -13.10
CA VAL A 217 -4.55 2.20 -12.56
C VAL A 217 -4.46 2.16 -11.04
N ALA A 218 -3.25 2.04 -10.49
CA ALA A 218 -3.03 1.97 -9.05
C ALA A 218 -3.54 3.23 -8.32
N ARG A 219 -3.32 4.42 -8.92
CA ARG A 219 -3.84 5.69 -8.39
C ARG A 219 -5.35 5.71 -8.29
N PHE A 220 -6.07 5.40 -9.37
CA PHE A 220 -7.54 5.37 -9.34
C PHE A 220 -8.08 4.26 -8.44
N PHE A 221 -7.42 3.11 -8.43
CA PHE A 221 -7.80 2.01 -7.54
C PHE A 221 -7.69 2.42 -6.07
N LYS A 222 -6.57 3.04 -5.66
CA LYS A 222 -6.40 3.59 -4.31
C LYS A 222 -7.49 4.62 -3.97
N LEU A 223 -7.77 5.56 -4.87
CA LEU A 223 -8.83 6.56 -4.67
C LEU A 223 -10.18 5.89 -4.44
N ALA A 224 -10.52 4.87 -5.23
CA ALA A 224 -11.75 4.12 -5.06
C ALA A 224 -11.84 3.41 -3.70
N MET A 225 -10.74 2.83 -3.21
CA MET A 225 -10.69 2.10 -1.93
C MET A 225 -10.99 2.96 -0.71
N PHE A 226 -10.65 4.25 -0.76
CA PHE A 226 -10.80 5.19 0.35
C PHE A 226 -11.91 6.23 0.14
N GLU A 227 -12.67 6.13 -0.95
CA GLU A 227 -13.81 7.00 -1.22
C GLU A 227 -15.06 6.49 -0.47
N GLU A 228 -15.76 7.42 0.18
CA GLU A 228 -16.96 7.13 0.97
C GLU A 228 -18.23 7.29 0.12
N ASP A 229 -18.21 8.18 -0.87
CA ASP A 229 -19.33 8.38 -1.79
C ASP A 229 -19.39 7.23 -2.82
N ASP A 230 -20.54 6.55 -2.87
CA ASP A 230 -20.73 5.37 -3.72
C ASP A 230 -20.54 5.65 -5.21
N LEU A 231 -21.01 6.80 -5.69
CA LEU A 231 -20.91 7.17 -7.10
C LEU A 231 -19.46 7.49 -7.47
N LYS A 232 -18.77 8.29 -6.66
CA LYS A 232 -17.34 8.59 -6.88
C LYS A 232 -16.48 7.33 -6.79
N ARG A 233 -16.76 6.46 -5.82
CA ARG A 233 -16.09 5.17 -5.67
C ARG A 233 -16.27 4.30 -6.91
N PHE A 234 -17.50 4.19 -7.40
CA PHE A 234 -17.79 3.50 -8.67
C PHE A 234 -17.00 4.11 -9.83
N LEU A 235 -17.02 5.44 -9.98
CA LEU A 235 -16.32 6.15 -11.05
C LEU A 235 -14.80 5.89 -11.00
N TYR A 236 -14.19 5.91 -9.82
CA TYR A 236 -12.77 5.63 -9.68
C TYR A 236 -12.43 4.16 -10.02
N PHE A 237 -13.24 3.19 -9.59
CA PHE A 237 -13.06 1.80 -10.01
C PHE A 237 -13.22 1.63 -11.52
N PHE A 238 -14.23 2.29 -12.10
CA PHE A 238 -14.46 2.27 -13.54
C PHE A 238 -13.27 2.85 -14.31
N LEU A 239 -12.73 3.99 -13.89
CA LEU A 239 -11.53 4.59 -14.49
C LEU A 239 -10.29 3.67 -14.38
N ALA A 240 -10.11 3.00 -13.23
CA ALA A 240 -9.03 2.03 -13.07
C ALA A 240 -9.19 0.85 -14.06
N LEU A 241 -10.40 0.33 -14.22
CA LEU A 241 -10.72 -0.75 -15.16
C LEU A 241 -10.54 -0.31 -16.62
N GLU A 242 -10.98 0.88 -16.98
CA GLU A 242 -10.83 1.43 -18.33
C GLU A 242 -9.35 1.55 -18.72
N VAL A 243 -8.55 2.20 -17.87
CA VAL A 243 -7.11 2.35 -18.10
C VAL A 243 -6.43 0.99 -18.18
N LYS A 244 -6.77 0.05 -17.28
CA LYS A 244 -6.19 -1.29 -17.29
C LYS A 244 -6.57 -2.06 -18.55
N THR A 245 -7.81 -1.95 -19.00
CA THR A 245 -8.31 -2.61 -20.21
C THR A 245 -7.58 -2.11 -21.44
N HIS A 246 -7.46 -0.79 -21.61
CA HIS A 246 -6.72 -0.21 -22.72
C HIS A 246 -5.23 -0.57 -22.71
N ALA A 247 -4.58 -0.48 -21.54
CA ALA A 247 -3.18 -0.85 -21.41
C ALA A 247 -2.95 -2.34 -21.70
N THR A 248 -3.84 -3.21 -21.23
CA THR A 248 -3.74 -4.66 -21.46
C THR A 248 -3.99 -4.98 -22.93
N PHE A 249 -5.03 -4.41 -23.52
CA PHE A 249 -5.34 -4.59 -24.94
C PHE A 249 -4.15 -4.18 -25.81
N ALA A 250 -3.57 -3.00 -25.58
CA ALA A 250 -2.44 -2.51 -26.36
C ALA A 250 -1.14 -3.33 -26.20
N ALA A 251 -0.97 -4.03 -25.08
CA ALA A 251 0.23 -4.82 -24.79
C ALA A 251 0.14 -6.28 -25.30
N VAL A 252 -1.05 -6.73 -25.71
CA VAL A 252 -1.26 -8.10 -26.18
C VAL A 252 -0.77 -8.24 -27.62
N ASP A 253 0.02 -9.28 -27.90
CA ASP A 253 0.19 -9.76 -29.27
C ASP A 253 -1.08 -10.48 -29.71
N HIS A 254 -1.95 -9.74 -30.39
CA HIS A 254 -3.23 -10.24 -30.88
C HIS A 254 -3.05 -11.35 -31.92
N SER A 255 -2.00 -11.26 -32.73
CA SER A 255 -1.73 -12.21 -33.80
C SER A 255 -1.30 -13.57 -33.24
N GLU A 256 -0.40 -13.56 -32.24
CA GLU A 256 0.00 -14.75 -31.50
C GLU A 256 -1.21 -15.33 -30.75
N SER A 257 -1.98 -14.49 -30.07
CA SER A 257 -3.15 -14.92 -29.30
C SER A 257 -4.21 -15.60 -30.19
N LEU A 258 -4.46 -15.07 -31.38
CA LEU A 258 -5.37 -15.68 -32.36
C LEU A 258 -4.84 -16.99 -32.91
N ALA A 259 -3.54 -17.08 -33.18
CA ALA A 259 -2.87 -18.30 -33.59
C ALA A 259 -2.97 -19.43 -32.54
N LEU A 260 -3.17 -19.10 -31.27
CA LEU A 260 -3.41 -20.08 -30.20
C LEU A 260 -4.86 -20.58 -30.13
N LEU A 261 -5.81 -19.81 -30.65
CA LEU A 261 -7.24 -20.11 -30.60
C LEU A 261 -7.74 -20.85 -31.85
N VAL A 262 -7.07 -20.65 -32.98
CA VAL A 262 -7.48 -21.19 -34.28
C VAL A 262 -6.44 -22.20 -34.79
N PRO A 263 -6.83 -23.46 -35.12
CA PRO A 263 -5.91 -24.45 -35.69
C PRO A 263 -5.34 -23.98 -37.04
N LYS A 264 -4.02 -23.87 -37.17
CA LYS A 264 -3.34 -23.37 -38.38
C LYS A 264 -3.43 -24.28 -39.61
N ALA A 265 -3.83 -25.54 -39.43
CA ALA A 265 -3.64 -26.59 -40.44
C ALA A 265 -4.67 -26.58 -41.60
N SER A 266 -5.69 -25.72 -41.59
CA SER A 266 -6.72 -25.68 -42.64
C SER A 266 -6.88 -24.29 -43.28
N LEU A 267 -7.28 -24.25 -44.56
CA LEU A 267 -7.69 -23.03 -45.27
C LEU A 267 -8.83 -22.28 -44.56
N ALA A 268 -9.72 -23.03 -43.90
CA ALA A 268 -10.76 -22.48 -43.04
C ALA A 268 -10.15 -21.77 -41.82
N GLY A 269 -9.12 -22.35 -41.18
CA GLY A 269 -8.39 -21.74 -40.08
C GLY A 269 -7.73 -20.42 -40.48
N GLN A 270 -7.09 -20.36 -41.65
CA GLN A 270 -6.47 -19.12 -42.17
C GLN A 270 -7.51 -18.02 -42.41
N SER A 271 -8.65 -18.36 -43.00
CA SER A 271 -9.76 -17.41 -43.23
C SER A 271 -10.34 -16.88 -41.92
N VAL A 272 -10.52 -17.75 -40.92
CA VAL A 272 -11.01 -17.37 -39.58
C VAL A 272 -10.01 -16.47 -38.87
N THR A 273 -8.71 -16.78 -38.92
CA THR A 273 -7.67 -15.90 -38.35
C THR A 273 -7.67 -14.52 -38.99
N ALA A 274 -7.76 -14.42 -40.32
CA ALA A 274 -7.81 -13.14 -41.01
C ALA A 274 -9.05 -12.31 -40.64
N LEU A 275 -10.22 -12.96 -40.52
CA LEU A 275 -11.46 -12.31 -40.10
C LEU A 275 -11.36 -11.77 -38.66
N LEU A 276 -10.84 -12.59 -37.74
CA LEU A 276 -10.69 -12.21 -36.34
C LEU A 276 -9.61 -11.15 -36.12
N GLN A 277 -8.54 -11.17 -36.91
CA GLN A 277 -7.52 -10.12 -36.91
C GLN A 277 -8.15 -8.78 -37.31
N ARG A 278 -8.89 -8.76 -38.42
CA ARG A 278 -9.61 -7.55 -38.87
C ARG A 278 -10.62 -7.06 -37.83
N HIS A 279 -11.29 -7.95 -37.11
CA HIS A 279 -12.18 -7.56 -36.02
C HIS A 279 -11.41 -6.93 -34.86
N THR A 280 -10.32 -7.55 -34.43
CA THR A 280 -9.47 -7.06 -33.34
C THR A 280 -8.90 -5.68 -33.64
N ASP A 281 -8.38 -5.48 -34.86
CA ASP A 281 -7.82 -4.19 -35.31
C ASP A 281 -8.85 -3.06 -35.31
N ASN A 282 -10.14 -3.38 -35.42
CA ASN A 282 -11.25 -2.43 -35.43
C ASN A 282 -11.93 -2.24 -34.07
N MET A 283 -11.47 -2.92 -33.00
CA MET A 283 -12.05 -2.76 -31.66
C MET A 283 -11.69 -1.40 -31.05
N LYS A 284 -12.63 -0.45 -31.14
CA LYS A 284 -12.46 0.92 -30.61
C LYS A 284 -13.16 1.15 -29.27
N ASN A 285 -14.26 0.45 -29.00
CA ASN A 285 -15.02 0.66 -27.77
C ASN A 285 -14.39 -0.10 -26.58
N LEU A 286 -14.67 0.38 -25.37
CA LEU A 286 -14.13 -0.21 -24.14
C LEU A 286 -14.66 -1.62 -23.89
N ARG A 287 -15.96 -1.84 -24.16
CA ARG A 287 -16.64 -3.13 -23.92
C ARG A 287 -15.97 -4.28 -24.67
N ASP A 288 -15.71 -4.12 -25.96
CA ASP A 288 -15.14 -5.15 -26.81
C ASP A 288 -13.70 -5.45 -26.40
N ARG A 289 -12.92 -4.40 -26.09
CA ARG A 289 -11.56 -4.55 -25.56
C ARG A 289 -11.56 -5.28 -24.21
N PHE A 290 -12.52 -4.98 -23.34
CA PHE A 290 -12.66 -5.65 -22.06
C PHE A 290 -12.95 -7.14 -22.24
N VAL A 291 -13.99 -7.48 -23.02
CA VAL A 291 -14.34 -8.88 -23.32
C VAL A 291 -13.16 -9.62 -23.94
N TRP A 292 -12.47 -9.01 -24.90
CA TRP A 292 -11.27 -9.58 -25.52
C TRP A 292 -10.18 -9.89 -24.49
N CYS A 293 -9.83 -8.92 -23.64
CA CYS A 293 -8.81 -9.12 -22.60
C CYS A 293 -9.21 -10.21 -21.59
N SER A 294 -10.49 -10.27 -21.19
CA SER A 294 -11.00 -11.30 -20.28
C SER A 294 -10.92 -12.70 -20.88
N LEU A 295 -11.27 -12.86 -22.16
CA LEU A 295 -11.16 -14.14 -22.86
C LEU A 295 -9.71 -14.62 -22.91
N LEU A 296 -8.77 -13.73 -23.24
CA LEU A 296 -7.36 -14.09 -23.27
C LEU A 296 -6.78 -14.43 -21.89
N ALA A 297 -7.23 -13.74 -20.84
CA ALA A 297 -6.84 -14.05 -19.47
C ALA A 297 -7.26 -15.47 -19.08
N GLU A 298 -8.50 -15.87 -19.38
CA GLU A 298 -9.04 -17.20 -19.10
C GLU A 298 -8.30 -18.31 -19.88
N VAL A 299 -8.01 -18.08 -21.16
CA VAL A 299 -7.26 -19.04 -22.01
C VAL A 299 -5.85 -19.28 -21.46
N ASN A 300 -5.17 -18.21 -21.04
CA ASN A 300 -3.84 -18.29 -20.43
C ASN A 300 -3.88 -18.97 -19.05
N HIS A 301 -4.92 -18.72 -18.26
CA HIS A 301 -5.13 -19.35 -16.95
C HIS A 301 -5.29 -20.87 -17.08
N ARG A 302 -6.16 -21.35 -17.98
CA ARG A 302 -6.38 -22.80 -18.21
C ARG A 302 -5.11 -23.53 -18.66
N ARG A 303 -4.29 -22.89 -19.49
CA ARG A 303 -3.02 -23.49 -19.95
C ARG A 303 -2.00 -23.67 -18.82
N ARG A 304 -1.88 -22.69 -17.91
CA ARG A 304 -0.99 -22.82 -16.75
C ARG A 304 -1.39 -24.00 -15.88
N TYR A 305 -2.70 -24.22 -15.67
CA TYR A 305 -3.20 -25.39 -14.94
C TYR A 305 -2.92 -26.72 -15.66
N SER A 306 -3.08 -26.79 -16.98
CA SER A 306 -2.82 -28.02 -17.74
C SER A 306 -1.34 -28.45 -17.76
N ARG A 307 -0.39 -27.50 -17.72
CA ARG A 307 1.05 -27.78 -17.66
C ARG A 307 1.53 -28.21 -16.28
N VAL A 308 0.83 -27.82 -15.21
CA VAL A 308 1.15 -28.21 -13.82
C VAL A 308 0.63 -29.61 -13.50
N GLN A 309 -0.38 -30.12 -14.20
CA GLN A 309 -0.89 -31.49 -14.03
C GLN A 309 -0.14 -32.55 -14.86
N THR A 310 0.73 -32.13 -15.78
CA THR A 310 1.50 -33.02 -16.68
C THR A 310 3.00 -33.07 -16.37
N ALA A 311 3.44 -32.41 -15.30
CA ALA A 311 4.77 -32.47 -14.73
C ALA A 311 4.70 -33.09 -13.33
#